data_AF-A0A3B0TXC8-F1
#
_entry.id   AF-A0A3B0TXC8-F1
#
_cell.length_a   1.000
_cell.length_b   1.000
_cell.length_c   1.000
_cell.angle_alpha   90.00
_cell.angle_beta   90.00
_cell.angle_gamma   90.00
#
_symmetry.space_group_name_H-M   'P 1'
#
loop_
_entity.id
_entity.type
_entity.pdbx_description
1 polymer ?
#
loop_
_entity_poly.entity_id
_entity_poly.type
_entity_poly.pdbx_seq_one_letter_code
_entity_poly.pdbx_strand_id
1 'polypeptide(L)' 'MKKLHLIGLLLLTIITISSCKQNEKKVTEPSKKGYAVEPKTTTINWTAYKTTSKTPVKGQFTKVTIEHK' A
#
# COMPACT_ATOMS: atom_id res chain seq x y z
N MET A 1 -12.38 47.01 -36.33
CA MET A 1 -11.90 45.61 -36.31
C MET A 1 -10.99 45.25 -35.13
N LYS A 2 -10.47 46.19 -34.31
CA LYS A 2 -9.62 45.88 -33.13
C LYS A 2 -10.32 45.09 -32.01
N LYS A 3 -11.63 45.29 -31.80
CA LYS A 3 -12.40 44.62 -30.74
C LYS A 3 -12.69 43.13 -31.02
N LEU A 4 -12.72 42.73 -32.29
CA LEU A 4 -12.99 41.34 -32.68
C LEU A 4 -11.76 40.43 -32.42
N HIS A 5 -10.55 40.98 -32.60
CA HIS A 5 -9.30 40.27 -32.27
C HIS A 5 -9.17 39.99 -30.76
N LEU A 6 -9.66 40.91 -29.92
CA LEU A 6 -9.68 40.73 -28.46
C LEU A 6 -10.60 39.59 -28.02
N ILE A 7 -11.75 39.44 -28.68
CA ILE A 7 -12.71 38.36 -28.40
C ILE A 7 -12.15 37.00 -28.86
N GLY A 8 -11.50 36.96 -30.03
CA GLY A 8 -10.84 35.75 -30.53
C GLY A 8 -9.69 35.28 -29.63
N LEU A 9 -8.88 36.22 -29.13
CA LEU A 9 -7.78 35.92 -28.20
C LEU A 9 -8.29 35.38 -26.86
N LEU A 10 -9.40 35.92 -26.36
CA LEU A 10 -10.04 35.47 -25.11
C LEU A 10 -10.64 34.07 -25.24
N LEU A 11 -11.18 33.70 -26.41
CA LEU A 11 -11.71 32.35 -26.62
C LEU A 11 -10.60 31.29 -26.67
N LEU A 12 -9.43 31.66 -27.20
CA LEU A 12 -8.29 30.75 -27.34
C LEU A 12 -7.67 30.37 -25.99
N THR A 13 -7.67 31.29 -25.01
CA THR A 13 -7.10 31.03 -23.68
C THR A 13 -7.96 30.08 -22.85
N ILE A 14 -9.28 30.03 -23.06
CA ILE A 14 -10.18 29.12 -22.32
C ILE A 14 -9.97 27.64 -22.73
N ILE A 15 -9.52 27.40 -23.96
CA ILE A 15 -9.28 26.04 -24.47
C ILE A 15 -7.98 25.47 -23.88
N THR A 16 -6.97 26.30 -23.61
CA THR A 16 -5.66 25.83 -23.08
C THR A 16 -5.71 25.47 -21.60
N ILE A 17 -6.52 26.14 -20.78
CA ILE A 17 -6.74 25.75 -19.36
C ILE A 17 -7.60 24.49 -19.21
N SER A 18 -8.49 24.20 -20.16
CA SER A 18 -9.35 23.00 -20.11
C SER A 18 -8.61 21.70 -20.46
N SER A 19 -7.45 21.78 -21.12
CA SER A 19 -6.65 20.62 -21.55
C SER A 19 -5.80 20.03 -20.42
N CYS A 20 -5.56 20.78 -19.34
CA CYS A 20 -4.93 20.25 -18.14
C CYS A 20 -5.98 19.51 -17.28
N LYS A 21 -6.61 18.49 -17.86
CA LYS A 21 -7.23 17.45 -17.05
C LYS A 21 -6.09 16.80 -16.29
N GLN A 22 -5.98 17.14 -15.01
CA GLN A 22 -5.19 16.37 -14.05
C GLN A 22 -5.84 14.99 -13.98
N ASN A 23 -5.51 14.16 -14.96
CA ASN A 23 -5.62 12.74 -14.83
C ASN A 23 -4.64 12.43 -13.71
N GLU A 24 -5.15 12.43 -12.48
CA GLU A 24 -4.55 11.66 -11.42
C GLU A 24 -4.47 10.25 -11.98
N LYS A 25 -3.33 9.95 -12.60
CA LYS A 25 -2.88 8.59 -12.76
C LYS A 25 -2.81 8.14 -11.32
N LYS A 26 -3.86 7.45 -10.86
CA LYS A 26 -3.76 6.58 -9.70
C LYS A 26 -2.55 5.75 -10.04
N VAL A 27 -1.43 6.08 -9.41
CA VAL A 27 -0.25 5.25 -9.42
C VAL A 27 -0.74 3.99 -8.74
N THR A 28 -1.26 3.08 -9.55
CA THR A 28 -1.36 1.70 -9.16
C THR A 28 0.10 1.32 -9.13
N GLU A 29 0.69 1.46 -7.94
CA GLU A 29 1.98 0.85 -7.69
C GLU A 29 1.87 -0.58 -8.20
N PRO A 30 2.80 -1.04 -9.05
CA PRO A 30 2.76 -2.43 -9.47
C PRO A 30 2.69 -3.25 -8.19
N SER A 31 1.60 -4.01 -8.01
CA SER A 31 1.40 -4.82 -6.81
C SER A 31 2.68 -5.61 -6.64
N LYS A 32 3.52 -5.23 -5.66
CA LYS A 32 4.80 -5.90 -5.42
C LYS A 32 4.39 -7.33 -5.11
N LYS A 33 4.64 -8.25 -6.03
CA LYS A 33 4.39 -9.68 -5.80
C LYS A 33 5.25 -10.04 -4.59
N GLY A 34 4.60 -10.22 -3.46
CA GLY A 34 5.21 -10.48 -2.17
C GLY A 34 4.52 -11.67 -1.54
N TYR A 35 5.22 -12.29 -0.60
CA TYR A 35 4.65 -13.34 0.23
C TYR A 35 4.16 -12.71 1.54
N ALA A 36 2.99 -13.16 2.00
CA ALA A 36 2.44 -12.81 3.30
C ALA A 36 2.30 -14.09 4.13
N VAL A 37 2.48 -13.97 5.43
CA VAL A 37 2.24 -15.06 6.39
C VAL A 37 0.76 -15.04 6.74
N GLU A 38 0.06 -16.16 6.53
CA GLU A 38 -1.35 -16.32 6.89
C GLU A 38 -1.46 -16.75 8.37
N PRO A 39 -1.93 -15.88 9.29
CA PRO A 39 -1.92 -16.18 10.72
C PRO A 39 -2.81 -17.37 11.11
N LYS A 40 -3.87 -17.66 10.35
CA LYS A 40 -4.81 -18.75 10.68
C LYS A 40 -4.27 -20.14 10.38
N THR A 41 -3.36 -20.25 9.42
CA THR A 41 -2.73 -21.52 9.02
C THR A 41 -1.29 -21.65 9.50
N THR A 42 -0.70 -20.55 9.99
CA THR A 42 0.65 -20.54 10.54
C THR A 42 0.63 -20.94 12.01
N THR A 43 1.44 -21.94 12.35
CA THR A 43 1.60 -22.44 13.71
C THR A 43 3.01 -22.16 14.20
N ILE A 44 3.15 -21.56 15.39
CA ILE A 44 4.45 -21.33 16.04
C ILE A 44 4.57 -22.25 17.25
N ASN A 45 5.50 -23.20 17.17
CA ASN A 45 5.82 -24.13 18.26
C ASN A 45 7.10 -23.68 18.96
N TRP A 46 7.21 -23.94 20.26
CA TRP A 46 8.40 -23.65 21.05
C TRP A 46 8.79 -24.84 21.93
N THR A 47 10.07 -24.87 22.29
CA THR A 47 10.62 -25.81 23.28
C THR A 47 11.54 -25.02 24.21
N ALA A 48 11.27 -25.09 25.51
CA ALA A 48 12.13 -24.55 26.55
C ALA A 48 12.63 -25.68 27.44
N TYR A 49 13.68 -25.43 28.23
CA TYR A 49 14.26 -26.45 29.10
C TYR A 49 14.17 -26.00 30.56
N LYS A 50 13.74 -26.92 31.45
CA LYS A 50 13.76 -26.66 32.89
C LYS A 50 15.19 -26.41 33.35
N THR A 51 15.39 -25.44 34.24
CA THR A 51 16.73 -25.02 34.71
C THR A 51 17.47 -26.15 35.41
N THR A 52 16.81 -26.88 36.30
CA THR A 52 17.40 -27.94 37.13
C THR A 52 17.50 -29.28 36.39
N SER A 53 16.37 -29.83 35.96
CA SER A 53 16.32 -31.18 35.37
C SER A 53 16.68 -31.23 33.89
N LYS A 54 16.87 -30.07 33.23
CA LYS A 54 17.09 -29.94 31.77
C LYS A 54 16.06 -30.71 30.93
N THR A 55 14.87 -30.93 31.47
CA THR A 55 13.80 -31.61 30.74
C THR A 55 13.13 -30.63 29.77
N PRO A 56 12.89 -31.03 28.51
CA PRO A 56 12.21 -30.18 27.56
C PRO A 56 10.72 -30.01 27.91
N VAL A 57 10.24 -28.79 27.76
CA VAL A 57 8.83 -28.40 27.85
C VAL A 57 8.47 -27.82 26.49
N LYS A 58 7.44 -28.38 25.87
CA LYS A 58 6.96 -27.96 24.55
C LYS A 58 5.67 -27.16 24.72
N GLY A 59 5.45 -26.22 23.80
CA GLY A 59 4.19 -25.49 23.71
C GLY A 59 3.97 -24.90 22.33
N GLN A 60 2.80 -24.30 22.16
CA GLN A 60 2.34 -23.68 20.92
C GLN A 60 1.65 -22.36 21.27
N PHE A 61 1.88 -21.32 20.46
CA PHE A 61 1.16 -20.06 20.62
C PHE A 61 -0.29 -20.20 20.14
N THR A 62 -1.24 -19.74 20.94
CA THR A 62 -2.68 -19.79 20.61
C THR A 62 -3.13 -18.61 19.76
N LYS A 63 -2.37 -17.50 19.76
CA LYS A 63 -2.64 -16.30 18.97
C LYS A 63 -1.32 -15.77 18.42
N VAL A 64 -1.30 -15.49 17.12
CA VAL A 64 -0.16 -14.90 16.41
C VAL A 64 -0.65 -13.63 15.72
N THR A 65 0.02 -12.51 16.00
CA THR A 65 -0.21 -11.22 15.33
C THR A 65 1.02 -10.90 14.49
N ILE A 66 0.83 -10.63 13.20
CA ILE A 66 1.91 -10.22 12.29
C ILE A 66 1.80 -8.70 12.10
N GLU A 67 2.85 -7.97 12.47
CA GLU A 67 2.94 -6.51 12.28
C GLU A 67 3.80 -6.17 11.06
N HIS A 68 3.37 -5.20 10.26
CA HIS A 68 4.16 -4.66 9.15
C HIS A 68 4.83 -3.36 9.62
N LYS A 69 6.14 -3.21 9.36
CA LYS A 69 6.91 -1.99 9.61
C LYS A 69 6.99 -1.12 8.36
#